data_AF-A0A8B6C499-F1
#
_entry.id   AF-A0A8B6C499-F1
#
_cell.length_a   1.000
_cell.length_b   1.000
_cell.length_c   1.000
_cell.angle_alpha   90.00
_cell.angle_beta   90.00
_cell.angle_gamma   90.00
#
_symmetry.space_group_name_H-M   'P 1'
#
loop_
_entity.id
_entity.type
_entity.pdbx_description
1 polymer ?
#
loop_
_entity_poly.entity_id
_entity_poly.type
_entity_poly.pdbx_seq_one_letter_code
_entity_poly.pdbx_strand_id
1 'polypeptide(L)'
;RCEDIQQIPHGTVTKTGTSIGSTATFSCDTGYVLYGTPTITCAEGGWNEYLPICYGCPDIITHFSGSTYIVSCDAIPHWSNAEAYCVDHGGHLASIETEEENNYLKHVAKLMRGSAWIGLSDITTEGSFQWTLSQQLTFTD
;
A
#
# COMPACT_ATOMS: atom_id res chain seq x y z
N ARG A 1 -27.23 -19.63 11.92
CA ARG A 1 -26.59 -18.36 12.36
C ARG A 1 -25.10 -18.63 12.39
N CYS A 2 -24.29 -17.67 11.95
CA CYS A 2 -22.84 -17.81 11.94
C CYS A 2 -22.21 -17.30 13.23
N GLU A 3 -20.99 -17.76 13.52
CA GLU A 3 -20.20 -17.27 14.65
C GLU A 3 -19.82 -15.80 14.45
N ASP A 4 -19.77 -15.09 15.56
CA ASP A 4 -19.52 -13.66 15.54
C ASP A 4 -18.02 -13.37 15.52
N ILE A 5 -17.53 -12.86 14.38
CA ILE A 5 -16.11 -12.55 14.18
C ILE A 5 -15.84 -11.18 14.80
N GLN A 6 -15.17 -11.14 15.94
CA GLN A 6 -14.88 -9.88 16.65
C GLN A 6 -13.68 -9.13 16.04
N GLN A 7 -12.64 -9.85 15.64
CA GLN A 7 -11.41 -9.29 15.06
C GLN A 7 -10.65 -10.35 14.25
N ILE A 8 -9.72 -9.90 13.41
CA ILE A 8 -8.68 -10.75 12.80
C ILE A 8 -7.30 -10.17 13.14
N PRO A 9 -6.24 -10.98 13.24
CA PRO A 9 -4.89 -10.46 13.44
C PRO A 9 -4.50 -9.52 12.29
N HIS A 10 -4.00 -8.34 12.64
CA HIS A 10 -3.50 -7.33 11.68
C HIS A 10 -4.54 -6.89 10.63
N GLY A 11 -5.80 -6.82 11.05
CA GLY A 11 -6.87 -6.32 10.19
C GLY A 11 -8.17 -6.07 10.94
N THR A 12 -9.13 -5.57 10.18
CA THR A 12 -10.46 -5.18 10.63
C THR A 12 -11.53 -5.98 9.90
N VAL A 13 -12.69 -6.12 10.55
CA VAL A 13 -13.88 -6.78 9.99
C VAL A 13 -15.11 -5.91 10.17
N THR A 14 -15.86 -5.70 9.08
CA THR A 14 -17.15 -5.00 9.08
C THR A 14 -18.24 -5.99 8.73
N LYS A 15 -19.26 -6.14 9.59
CA LYS A 15 -20.35 -7.12 9.43
C LYS A 15 -21.68 -6.42 9.26
N THR A 16 -22.54 -6.96 8.42
CA THR A 16 -23.96 -6.57 8.36
C THR A 16 -24.83 -7.34 9.37
N GLY A 17 -24.32 -8.44 9.90
CA GLY A 17 -24.99 -9.28 10.89
C GLY A 17 -24.36 -10.67 10.99
N THR A 18 -25.06 -11.60 11.64
CA THR A 18 -24.64 -13.02 11.77
C THR A 18 -25.75 -14.00 11.34
N SER A 19 -26.87 -13.50 10.82
CA SER A 19 -27.94 -14.32 10.24
C SER A 19 -27.57 -14.82 8.85
N ILE A 20 -28.23 -15.88 8.38
CA ILE A 20 -28.06 -16.36 6.99
C ILE A 20 -28.33 -15.20 6.03
N GLY A 21 -27.45 -15.01 5.06
CA GLY A 21 -27.45 -13.87 4.12
C GLY A 21 -26.65 -12.65 4.59
N SER A 22 -26.26 -12.55 5.87
CA SER A 22 -25.35 -11.50 6.33
C SER A 22 -23.94 -11.67 5.73
N THR A 23 -23.22 -10.57 5.61
CA THR A 23 -21.86 -10.49 5.06
C THR A 23 -20.87 -10.00 6.10
N ALA A 24 -19.64 -10.46 5.98
CA ALA A 24 -18.47 -9.94 6.70
C ALA A 24 -17.40 -9.54 5.67
N THR A 25 -16.99 -8.28 5.71
CA THR A 25 -15.97 -7.70 4.84
C THR A 25 -14.72 -7.41 5.66
N PHE A 26 -13.56 -7.82 5.16
CA PHE A 26 -12.29 -7.73 5.84
C PHE A 26 -11.36 -6.74 5.14
N SER A 27 -10.48 -6.13 5.93
CA SER A 27 -9.41 -5.26 5.43
C SER A 27 -8.20 -5.41 6.34
N CYS A 28 -6.99 -5.40 5.78
CA CYS A 28 -5.78 -5.51 6.58
C CYS A 28 -5.32 -4.13 7.04
N ASP A 29 -4.60 -4.11 8.16
CA ASP A 29 -3.92 -2.92 8.65
C ASP A 29 -2.79 -2.51 7.68
N THR A 30 -2.31 -1.27 7.79
CA THR A 30 -1.14 -0.80 7.04
C THR A 30 0.07 -1.72 7.28
N GLY A 31 0.81 -2.04 6.22
CA GLY A 31 1.91 -3.00 6.24
C GLY A 31 1.46 -4.46 6.11
N TYR A 32 0.19 -4.74 5.83
CA TYR A 32 -0.33 -6.11 5.68
C TYR A 32 -1.19 -6.28 4.43
N VAL A 33 -1.07 -7.44 3.78
CA VAL A 33 -1.80 -7.79 2.56
C VAL A 33 -2.83 -8.88 2.86
N LEU A 34 -4.05 -8.66 2.37
CA LEU A 34 -5.15 -9.62 2.51
C LEU A 34 -4.97 -10.80 1.56
N TYR A 35 -4.96 -12.01 2.12
CA TYR A 35 -4.96 -13.26 1.39
C TYR A 35 -6.26 -14.04 1.65
N GLY A 36 -6.99 -14.33 0.57
CA GLY A 36 -8.30 -14.98 0.62
C GLY A 36 -9.42 -14.07 0.10
N THR A 37 -10.67 -14.44 0.38
CA THR A 37 -11.84 -13.69 -0.08
C THR A 37 -12.09 -12.49 0.85
N PRO A 38 -12.11 -11.24 0.34
CA PRO A 38 -12.26 -10.05 1.18
C PRO A 38 -13.68 -9.90 1.74
N THR A 39 -14.67 -10.60 1.18
CA THR A 39 -16.05 -10.60 1.71
C THR A 39 -16.61 -12.03 1.71
N ILE A 40 -17.06 -12.49 2.86
CA ILE A 40 -17.69 -13.80 3.04
C ILE A 40 -19.15 -13.64 3.47
N THR A 41 -19.97 -14.65 3.18
CA THR A 41 -21.41 -14.63 3.40
C THR A 41 -21.83 -15.75 4.34
N CYS A 42 -22.70 -15.43 5.30
CA CYS A 42 -23.26 -16.39 6.23
C CYS A 42 -24.27 -17.28 5.50
N ALA A 43 -24.02 -18.58 5.47
CA ALA A 43 -24.84 -19.59 4.81
C ALA A 43 -25.36 -20.64 5.82
N GLU A 44 -26.06 -21.64 5.33
CA GLU A 44 -26.39 -22.82 6.13
C GLU A 44 -25.10 -23.55 6.51
N GLY A 45 -24.88 -23.75 7.82
CA GLY A 45 -23.67 -24.40 8.34
C GLY A 45 -22.53 -23.46 8.74
N GLY A 46 -22.63 -22.15 8.49
CA GLY A 46 -21.62 -21.17 8.90
C GLY A 46 -21.25 -20.19 7.81
N TRP A 47 -20.10 -19.52 7.97
CA TRP A 47 -19.54 -18.69 6.91
C TRP A 47 -19.16 -19.56 5.71
N ASN A 48 -19.51 -19.12 4.50
CA ASN A 48 -19.36 -19.90 3.28
C ASN A 48 -17.91 -20.10 2.81
N GLU A 49 -16.98 -19.35 3.40
CA GLU A 49 -15.56 -19.34 3.08
C GLU A 49 -14.75 -19.23 4.37
N TYR A 50 -13.47 -19.59 4.31
CA TYR A 50 -12.54 -19.38 5.41
C TYR A 50 -12.26 -17.88 5.61
N LEU A 51 -11.99 -17.51 6.86
CA LEU A 51 -11.56 -16.15 7.18
C LEU A 51 -10.23 -15.85 6.45
N PRO A 52 -10.09 -14.67 5.83
CA PRO A 52 -8.84 -14.30 5.18
C PRO A 52 -7.74 -14.06 6.22
N ILE A 53 -6.49 -14.13 5.75
CA ILE A 53 -5.29 -13.90 6.57
C ILE A 53 -4.62 -12.63 6.09
N CYS A 54 -4.19 -11.78 7.03
CA CYS A 54 -3.35 -10.63 6.77
C CYS A 54 -1.88 -11.04 6.96
N TYR A 55 -1.12 -11.10 5.87
CA TYR A 55 0.33 -11.35 5.91
C TYR A 55 1.10 -10.05 5.93
N GLY A 56 2.15 -9.99 6.76
CA GLY A 56 3.06 -8.87 6.78
C GLY A 56 3.64 -8.63 5.39
N CYS A 57 3.65 -7.37 4.99
CA CYS A 57 4.17 -6.88 3.74
C CYS A 57 5.54 -6.26 4.03
N PRO A 58 6.64 -7.03 3.90
CA PRO A 58 7.96 -6.47 4.17
C PRO A 58 8.35 -5.51 3.06
N ASP A 59 8.53 -4.23 3.39
CA ASP A 59 9.07 -3.27 2.45
C ASP A 59 10.47 -3.69 1.97
N ILE A 60 10.78 -3.40 0.70
CA ILE A 60 12.15 -3.56 0.22
C ILE A 60 12.93 -2.32 0.60
N ILE A 61 13.92 -2.49 1.48
CA ILE A 61 14.93 -1.48 1.75
C ILE A 61 16.10 -1.72 0.80
N THR A 62 16.45 -0.69 0.03
CA THR A 62 17.53 -0.80 -0.95
C THR A 62 18.37 0.47 -1.03
N HIS A 63 19.56 0.38 -1.60
CA HIS A 63 20.51 1.48 -1.67
C HIS A 63 21.01 1.70 -3.09
N PHE A 64 21.02 2.95 -3.53
CA PHE A 64 21.56 3.34 -4.83
C PHE A 64 22.24 4.70 -4.73
N SER A 65 23.45 4.81 -5.26
CA SER A 65 24.23 6.06 -5.34
C SER A 65 24.30 6.89 -4.04
N GLY A 66 24.36 6.23 -2.88
CA GLY A 66 24.44 6.88 -1.56
C GLY A 66 23.09 7.22 -0.93
N SER A 67 21.98 7.04 -1.66
CA SER A 67 20.61 7.18 -1.15
C SER A 67 20.05 5.84 -0.66
N THR A 68 19.12 5.90 0.30
CA THR A 68 18.36 4.76 0.81
C THR A 68 16.91 4.89 0.38
N TYR A 69 16.35 3.83 -0.18
CA TYR A 69 14.99 3.78 -0.70
C TYR A 69 14.20 2.70 0.02
N ILE A 70 12.94 3.01 0.30
CA ILE A 70 11.94 2.06 0.81
C ILE A 70 10.89 1.91 -0.28
N VAL A 71 10.75 0.69 -0.81
CA VAL A 71 9.69 0.36 -1.77
C VAL A 71 8.61 -0.38 -1.01
N SER A 72 7.53 0.34 -0.72
CA SER A 72 6.38 -0.23 -0.03
C SER A 72 5.60 -1.17 -0.95
N CYS A 73 5.15 -2.29 -0.39
CA CYS A 73 4.22 -3.20 -1.07
C CYS A 73 2.76 -2.94 -0.71
N ASP A 74 2.49 -1.95 0.16
CA ASP A 74 1.14 -1.53 0.46
C ASP A 74 0.49 -0.88 -0.78
N ALA A 75 -0.75 -1.26 -1.05
CA ALA A 75 -1.55 -0.63 -2.09
C ALA A 75 -2.09 0.71 -1.57
N ILE A 76 -1.26 1.77 -1.62
CA ILE A 76 -1.65 3.10 -1.17
C ILE A 76 -2.34 3.85 -2.34
N PRO A 77 -3.66 4.09 -2.29
CA PRO A 77 -4.42 4.54 -3.45
C PRO A 77 -4.27 6.04 -3.77
N HIS A 78 -3.68 6.83 -2.85
CA HIS A 78 -3.56 8.28 -2.98
C HIS A 78 -2.13 8.72 -2.76
N TRP A 79 -1.63 9.58 -3.65
CA TRP A 79 -0.28 10.14 -3.58
C TRP A 79 0.01 10.81 -2.23
N SER A 80 -0.93 11.59 -1.69
CA SER A 80 -0.77 12.26 -0.38
C SER A 80 -0.60 11.27 0.78
N ASN A 81 -1.27 10.11 0.69
CA ASN A 81 -1.14 9.07 1.71
C ASN A 81 0.20 8.35 1.56
N ALA A 82 0.72 8.22 0.33
CA ALA A 82 2.03 7.64 0.07
C ALA A 82 3.16 8.56 0.57
N GLU A 83 3.03 9.88 0.38
CA GLU A 83 3.95 10.85 0.96
C GLU A 83 3.91 10.83 2.49
N ALA A 84 2.72 10.84 3.08
CA ALA A 84 2.57 10.73 4.54
C ALA A 84 3.24 9.46 5.09
N TYR A 85 3.11 8.33 4.38
CA TYR A 85 3.80 7.09 4.71
C TYR A 85 5.32 7.24 4.65
N CYS A 86 5.89 7.81 3.58
CA CYS A 86 7.34 8.02 3.48
C CYS A 86 7.86 8.98 4.57
N VAL A 87 7.09 10.02 4.93
CA VAL A 87 7.41 10.95 6.01
C VAL A 87 7.40 10.26 7.37
N ASP A 88 6.43 9.38 7.64
CA ASP A 88 6.40 8.56 8.86
C ASP A 88 7.64 7.65 8.99
N HIS A 89 8.21 7.23 7.86
CA HIS A 89 9.45 6.45 7.79
C HIS A 89 10.72 7.32 7.78
N GLY A 90 10.61 8.62 8.06
CA GLY A 90 11.73 9.55 8.16
C GLY A 90 12.34 9.98 6.83
N GLY A 91 11.60 9.81 5.73
CA GLY A 91 12.00 10.21 4.38
C GLY A 91 10.91 10.97 3.65
N HIS A 92 10.95 10.92 2.32
CA HIS A 92 9.96 11.49 1.41
C HIS A 92 9.81 10.55 0.22
N LEU A 93 8.73 10.69 -0.56
CA LEU A 93 8.65 10.01 -1.85
C LEU A 93 9.88 10.37 -2.70
N ALA A 94 10.42 9.38 -3.42
CA ALA A 94 11.70 9.50 -4.10
C ALA A 94 11.70 10.64 -5.14
N SER A 95 12.73 11.49 -5.08
CA SER A 95 13.18 12.27 -6.22
C SER A 95 14.05 11.39 -7.12
N ILE A 96 13.88 11.52 -8.43
CA ILE A 96 14.67 10.78 -9.42
C ILE A 96 15.47 11.80 -10.22
N GLU A 97 16.80 11.72 -10.16
CA GLU A 97 17.71 12.69 -10.76
C GLU A 97 18.43 12.15 -12.00
N THR A 98 18.47 10.82 -12.18
CA THR A 98 19.21 10.16 -13.27
C THR A 98 18.41 9.04 -13.92
N GLU A 99 18.73 8.73 -15.18
CA GLU A 99 18.14 7.59 -15.89
C GLU A 99 18.53 6.27 -15.23
N GLU A 100 19.77 6.15 -14.73
CA GLU A 100 20.27 4.98 -14.02
C GLU A 100 19.47 4.70 -12.74
N GLU A 101 19.18 5.74 -11.96
CA GLU A 101 18.34 5.66 -10.77
C GLU A 101 16.90 5.25 -11.13
N ASN A 102 16.32 5.88 -12.15
CA ASN A 102 14.98 5.53 -12.64
C ASN A 102 14.89 4.05 -13.04
N ASN A 103 15.87 3.57 -13.81
CA ASN A 103 15.95 2.18 -14.26
C ASN A 103 16.12 1.20 -13.09
N TYR A 104 16.93 1.58 -12.10
CA TYR A 104 17.13 0.81 -10.88
C TYR A 104 15.82 0.69 -10.08
N LEU A 105 15.14 1.81 -9.80
CA LEU A 105 13.89 1.82 -9.04
C LEU A 105 12.75 1.13 -9.79
N LYS A 106 12.67 1.27 -11.12
CA LYS A 106 11.74 0.48 -11.96
C LYS A 106 11.98 -1.02 -11.81
N HIS A 107 13.24 -1.47 -11.73
CA HIS A 107 13.56 -2.88 -11.52
C HIS A 107 13.11 -3.35 -10.12
N VAL A 108 13.38 -2.57 -9.08
CA VAL A 108 12.97 -2.91 -7.70
C VAL A 108 11.45 -2.92 -7.56
N ALA A 109 10.74 -1.93 -8.11
CA ALA A 109 9.28 -1.86 -8.06
C ALA A 109 8.62 -3.06 -8.76
N LYS A 110 9.21 -3.59 -9.83
CA LYS A 110 8.74 -4.83 -10.50
C LYS A 110 8.77 -6.06 -9.58
N LEU A 111 9.62 -6.07 -8.56
CA LEU A 111 9.63 -7.14 -7.55
C LEU A 111 8.43 -7.04 -6.58
N MET A 112 7.82 -5.85 -6.46
CA MET A 112 6.79 -5.49 -5.47
C MET A 112 5.48 -5.04 -6.14
N ARG A 113 5.01 -5.78 -7.15
CA ARG A 113 3.76 -5.53 -7.91
C ARG A 113 3.75 -4.36 -8.91
N GLY A 114 4.91 -3.77 -9.21
CA GLY A 114 5.19 -3.15 -10.51
C GLY A 114 4.92 -1.66 -10.67
N SER A 115 4.29 -0.98 -9.72
CA SER A 115 4.10 0.47 -9.76
C SER A 115 4.16 1.07 -8.36
N ALA A 116 4.87 2.19 -8.22
CA ALA A 116 5.04 2.90 -6.96
C ALA A 116 4.87 4.41 -7.19
N TRP A 117 4.37 5.11 -6.18
CA TRP A 117 4.34 6.57 -6.18
C TRP A 117 5.75 7.13 -6.04
N ILE A 118 6.01 8.27 -6.68
CA ILE A 118 7.26 9.04 -6.58
C ILE A 118 6.95 10.50 -6.25
N GLY A 119 7.96 11.29 -5.88
CA GLY A 119 7.76 12.59 -5.24
C GLY A 119 7.41 13.74 -6.19
N LEU A 120 7.35 13.54 -7.50
CA LEU A 120 7.05 14.60 -8.45
C LEU A 120 5.57 14.92 -8.41
N SER A 121 5.22 16.14 -8.02
CA SER A 121 3.83 16.60 -7.96
C SER A 121 3.70 18.08 -8.29
N ASP A 122 2.54 18.51 -8.74
CA ASP A 122 2.16 19.91 -8.93
C ASP A 122 1.13 20.37 -7.88
N ILE A 123 0.99 19.63 -6.77
CA ILE A 123 -0.01 19.87 -5.73
C ILE A 123 0.09 21.27 -5.10
N THR A 124 1.30 21.83 -5.06
CA THR A 124 1.56 23.17 -4.53
C THR A 124 1.24 24.28 -5.52
N THR A 125 1.32 24.01 -6.83
CA THR A 125 1.03 24.97 -7.89
C THR A 125 0.72 24.20 -9.17
N GLU A 126 -0.56 24.18 -9.55
CA GLU A 126 -1.03 23.52 -10.78
C GLU A 126 -0.19 23.98 -11.99
N GLY A 127 0.36 23.01 -12.73
CA GLY A 127 1.24 23.28 -13.87
C GLY A 127 2.71 23.56 -13.54
N SER A 128 3.12 23.51 -12.26
CA SER A 128 4.53 23.58 -11.84
C SER A 128 4.89 22.34 -10.99
N PHE A 129 5.43 21.33 -11.66
CA PHE A 129 5.89 20.12 -11.01
C PHE A 129 7.16 20.36 -10.18
N GLN A 130 7.13 19.93 -8.93
CA GLN A 130 8.24 20.00 -7.99
C GLN A 130 8.37 18.67 -7.24
N TRP A 131 9.60 18.29 -6.92
CA TRP A 131 9.86 17.16 -6.03
C TRP A 131 9.56 17.55 -4.58
N THR A 132 9.02 16.61 -3.79
CA THR A 132 8.79 16.77 -2.34
C THR A 132 10.04 17.18 -1.56
N LEU A 133 11.24 16.87 -2.07
CA LEU A 133 12.54 17.21 -1.48
C LEU A 133 13.08 18.61 -1.85
N SER A 134 12.31 19.48 -2.52
CA SER A 134 12.73 20.85 -2.92
C SER A 134 13.98 20.94 -3.80
N GLN A 135 14.39 19.84 -4.43
CA GLN A 135 15.48 19.81 -5.41
C GLN A 135 14.98 20.27 -6.78
N GLN A 136 15.86 20.92 -7.54
CA GLN A 136 15.57 21.37 -8.90
C GLN A 136 15.18 20.16 -9.77
N LEU A 137 14.13 20.31 -10.58
CA LEU A 137 13.73 19.27 -11.54
C LEU A 137 14.83 19.12 -12.61
N THR A 138 15.66 18.09 -12.48
CA THR A 138 16.79 17.82 -13.39
C THR A 138 16.51 16.68 -14.36
N PHE A 139 15.45 15.88 -14.14
CA PHE A 139 15.12 14.71 -14.95
C PHE A 139 13.60 14.45 -15.04
N THR A 140 13.15 13.99 -16.21
CA THR A 140 11.77 13.54 -16.52
C THR A 140 11.83 12.46 -17.61
N ASP A 141 11.04 11.40 -17.51
CA ASP A 141 10.93 10.29 -18.49
C ASP A 141 9.46 9.90 -18.72
#